data_AF-A0A843EYU8-F1
#
_entry.id   AF-A0A843EYU8-F1
#
_cell.length_a   1.000
_cell.length_b   1.000
_cell.length_c   1.000
_cell.angle_alpha   90.00
_cell.angle_beta   90.00
_cell.angle_gamma   90.00
#
_symmetry.space_group_name_H-M   'P 1'
#
loop_
_entity.id
_entity.type
_entity.pdbx_description
1 polymer ?
#
loop_
_entity_poly.entity_id
_entity_poly.type
_entity_poly.pdbx_seq_one_letter_code
_entity_poly.pdbx_strand_id
1 'polypeptide(L)'
;EFSFRLSWDDLSINKINFDDVFEVNKTNWKVNVIKGKRSSKKFKLNVRGHDVIIELFYNLTFSDKSDYHSYSLAFKPDYTLLIITPVNQHFIHFDAKYRSELEIINFYEKIGEKSNSEIEKEIDKRDSLEEKEYVFKDADIYKMHTYKDSILSTSGAYVLYPGTKSKYFLQEDLIIPSVGAFSLTPGNTEVEEDNLARFIKIVIETLLFQDGLIVREWISSKLSSTL
;
A
#
# COMPACT_ATOMS: atom_id res chain seq x y z
N GLU A 1 15.30 4.74 -13.29
CA GLU A 1 14.44 3.58 -13.55
C GLU A 1 14.56 2.61 -12.38
N PHE A 2 13.47 2.35 -11.67
CA PHE A 2 13.42 1.39 -10.57
C PHE A 2 13.27 -0.01 -11.15
N SER A 3 14.36 -0.78 -11.16
CA SER A 3 14.33 -2.20 -11.49
C SER A 3 14.06 -2.99 -10.22
N PHE A 4 12.78 -3.21 -9.91
CA PHE A 4 12.35 -4.15 -8.87
C PHE A 4 12.99 -5.52 -9.13
N ARG A 5 13.93 -5.93 -8.29
CA ARG A 5 14.48 -7.29 -8.30
C ARG A 5 14.22 -7.92 -6.94
N LEU A 6 12.94 -7.96 -6.58
CA LEU A 6 12.45 -8.69 -5.41
C LEU A 6 12.87 -10.17 -5.55
N SER A 7 13.59 -10.67 -4.56
CA SER A 7 13.89 -12.08 -4.40
C SER A 7 12.63 -12.83 -3.95
N TRP A 8 11.68 -13.06 -4.87
CA TRP A 8 10.55 -13.98 -4.65
C TRP A 8 10.93 -15.46 -4.86
N ASP A 9 12.21 -15.74 -5.13
CA ASP A 9 12.70 -17.08 -5.41
C ASP A 9 12.49 -18.04 -4.22
N ASP A 10 12.42 -17.53 -2.98
CA ASP A 10 12.15 -18.35 -1.77
C ASP A 10 10.66 -18.72 -1.56
N LEU A 11 9.74 -18.19 -2.38
CA LEU A 11 8.29 -18.47 -2.30
C LEU A 11 7.67 -18.90 -3.63
N SER A 12 8.46 -19.00 -4.71
CA SER A 12 7.95 -19.26 -6.05
C SER A 12 8.37 -20.64 -6.57
N ILE A 13 7.40 -21.36 -7.14
CA ILE A 13 7.65 -22.62 -7.86
C ILE A 13 8.23 -22.33 -9.26
N ASN A 14 8.30 -21.07 -9.70
CA ASN A 14 8.93 -20.69 -10.98
C ASN A 14 9.67 -19.35 -10.88
N LYS A 15 10.91 -19.36 -11.37
CA LYS A 15 11.82 -18.22 -11.52
C LYS A 15 11.11 -17.04 -12.21
N ILE A 16 11.13 -15.87 -11.60
CA ILE A 16 10.49 -14.68 -12.17
C ILE A 16 11.23 -14.25 -13.43
N ASN A 17 10.52 -14.19 -14.55
CA ASN A 17 11.01 -13.56 -15.77
C ASN A 17 10.56 -12.08 -15.82
N PHE A 18 11.51 -11.16 -16.02
CA PHE A 18 11.31 -9.71 -15.97
C PHE A 18 11.06 -9.07 -17.35
N ASP A 19 10.91 -9.87 -18.41
CA ASP A 19 10.87 -9.40 -19.80
C ASP A 19 9.56 -8.71 -20.23
N ASP A 20 8.48 -8.77 -19.45
CA ASP A 20 7.16 -8.27 -19.86
C ASP A 20 6.90 -6.77 -19.56
N VAL A 21 7.95 -5.98 -19.30
CA VAL A 21 7.83 -4.59 -18.84
C VAL A 21 7.98 -3.56 -19.97
N PHE A 22 8.62 -3.91 -21.09
CA PHE A 22 9.04 -2.94 -22.10
C PHE A 22 8.73 -3.39 -23.54
N GLU A 23 8.00 -2.58 -24.29
CA GLU A 23 7.95 -2.69 -25.75
C GLU A 23 9.17 -1.95 -26.32
N VAL A 24 10.25 -2.67 -26.61
CA VAL A 24 11.49 -2.11 -27.13
C VAL A 24 11.38 -1.92 -28.64
N ASN A 25 11.18 -0.67 -29.10
CA ASN A 25 11.28 -0.34 -30.52
C ASN A 25 12.75 -0.24 -30.94
N LYS A 26 13.26 -1.28 -31.63
CA LYS A 26 14.69 -1.43 -31.98
C LYS A 26 15.24 -0.40 -32.98
N THR A 27 14.44 0.56 -33.45
CA THR A 27 14.89 1.59 -34.41
C THR A 27 14.92 2.99 -33.83
N ASN A 28 14.27 3.23 -32.67
CA ASN A 28 14.32 4.50 -31.95
C ASN A 28 14.16 4.20 -30.46
N TRP A 29 15.19 4.50 -29.68
CA TRP A 29 15.29 4.27 -28.23
C TRP A 29 14.22 5.06 -27.46
N LYS A 30 12.98 4.60 -27.52
CA LYS A 30 11.83 5.08 -26.74
C LYS A 30 11.23 3.89 -26.01
N VAL A 31 11.28 3.97 -24.69
CA VAL A 31 10.61 3.04 -23.78
C VAL A 31 9.26 3.65 -23.42
N ASN A 32 8.15 3.04 -23.85
CA ASN A 32 6.80 3.48 -23.49
C ASN A 32 6.22 2.51 -22.47
N VAL A 33 5.78 3.03 -21.32
CA VAL A 33 4.94 2.29 -20.37
C VAL A 33 3.54 2.17 -20.98
N ILE A 34 3.06 0.94 -21.21
CA ILE A 34 1.72 0.71 -21.74
C ILE A 34 0.71 1.14 -20.67
N LYS A 35 -0.02 2.23 -20.90
CA LYS A 35 -1.09 2.72 -20.01
C LYS A 35 -2.44 2.17 -20.48
N GLY A 36 -3.17 1.51 -19.60
CA GLY A 36 -4.54 1.03 -19.84
C GLY A 36 -4.81 -0.36 -19.29
N LYS A 37 -6.06 -0.84 -19.41
CA LYS A 37 -6.68 -2.09 -18.90
C LYS A 37 -5.88 -3.41 -18.95
N ARG A 38 -4.64 -3.43 -19.48
CA ARG A 38 -3.78 -4.61 -19.69
C ARG A 38 -2.39 -4.52 -19.03
N SER A 39 -2.02 -3.42 -18.37
CA SER A 39 -0.70 -3.28 -17.73
C SER A 39 -0.67 -3.85 -16.31
N SER A 40 -1.16 -5.08 -16.13
CA SER A 40 -1.10 -5.77 -14.84
C SER A 40 -0.03 -6.86 -14.82
N LYS A 41 0.75 -6.93 -13.73
CA LYS A 41 1.67 -8.06 -13.48
C LYS A 41 0.97 -9.07 -12.60
N LYS A 42 0.86 -10.31 -13.06
CA LYS A 42 0.19 -11.39 -12.32
C LYS A 42 1.20 -12.37 -11.74
N PHE A 43 1.06 -12.65 -10.46
CA PHE A 43 1.87 -13.60 -9.71
C PHE A 43 0.95 -14.68 -9.13
N LYS A 44 1.46 -15.92 -9.08
CA LYS A 44 0.80 -17.03 -8.39
C LYS A 44 1.74 -17.52 -7.30
N LEU A 45 1.24 -17.57 -6.08
CA LEU A 45 1.99 -17.99 -4.90
C LEU A 45 1.28 -19.16 -4.25
N ASN A 46 2.04 -20.06 -3.65
CA ASN A 46 1.50 -21.02 -2.70
C ASN A 46 1.94 -20.60 -1.30
N VAL A 47 0.99 -20.16 -0.47
CA VAL A 47 1.26 -19.68 0.89
C VAL A 47 0.58 -20.63 1.86
N ARG A 48 1.39 -21.37 2.63
CA ARG A 48 0.90 -22.35 3.63
C ARG A 48 -0.04 -23.41 3.03
N GLY A 49 0.19 -23.81 1.77
CA GLY A 49 -0.63 -24.79 1.07
C GLY A 49 -1.83 -24.20 0.31
N HIS A 50 -2.04 -22.88 0.37
CA HIS A 50 -3.13 -22.20 -0.34
C HIS A 50 -2.63 -21.42 -1.54
N ASP A 51 -3.32 -21.56 -2.66
CA ASP A 51 -3.03 -20.79 -3.86
C ASP A 51 -3.54 -19.35 -3.71
N VAL A 52 -2.63 -18.40 -3.87
CA VAL A 52 -2.91 -16.96 -3.83
C VAL A 52 -2.48 -16.35 -5.16
N ILE A 53 -3.37 -15.58 -5.77
CA ILE A 53 -3.08 -14.81 -6.98
C ILE A 53 -2.89 -13.35 -6.58
N ILE A 54 -1.84 -12.72 -7.10
CA ILE A 54 -1.59 -11.29 -6.92
C ILE A 54 -1.54 -10.63 -8.28
N GLU A 55 -2.29 -9.55 -8.49
CA GLU A 55 -2.20 -8.72 -9.67
C GLU A 55 -1.82 -7.29 -9.29
N LEU A 56 -0.69 -6.81 -9.78
CA LEU A 56 -0.24 -5.43 -9.61
C LEU A 56 -0.73 -4.59 -10.78
N PHE A 57 -1.48 -3.54 -10.49
CA PHE A 57 -1.92 -2.53 -11.45
C PHE A 57 -1.24 -1.20 -11.18
N TYR A 58 -0.95 -0.48 -12.27
CA TYR A 58 -0.53 0.92 -12.22
C TYR A 58 -1.72 1.80 -12.59
N ASN A 59 -1.97 2.85 -11.81
CA ASN A 59 -2.94 3.88 -12.17
C ASN A 59 -4.36 3.30 -12.47
N LEU A 60 -4.78 2.30 -11.70
CA LEU A 60 -6.08 1.65 -11.89
C LEU A 60 -7.20 2.60 -11.49
N THR A 61 -8.17 2.80 -12.39
CA THR A 61 -9.35 3.63 -12.10
C THR A 61 -10.43 2.79 -11.41
N PHE A 62 -10.94 3.34 -10.31
CA PHE A 62 -12.10 2.85 -9.59
C PHE A 62 -13.23 3.86 -9.74
N SER A 63 -14.40 3.41 -10.16
CA SER A 63 -15.63 4.21 -10.25
C SER A 63 -16.86 3.31 -10.33
N ASP A 64 -18.04 3.90 -10.13
CA ASP A 64 -19.35 3.31 -10.36
C ASP A 64 -19.57 2.73 -11.77
N LYS A 65 -18.72 3.12 -12.73
CA LYS A 65 -18.77 2.75 -14.15
C LYS A 65 -17.63 1.83 -14.59
N SER A 66 -16.70 1.51 -13.70
CA SER A 66 -15.57 0.64 -14.00
C SER A 66 -15.77 -0.74 -13.40
N ASP A 67 -15.04 -1.74 -13.93
CA ASP A 67 -15.11 -3.12 -13.41
C ASP A 67 -14.72 -3.20 -11.92
N TYR A 68 -13.94 -2.22 -11.45
CA TYR A 68 -13.50 -2.07 -10.07
C TYR A 68 -14.23 -0.92 -9.38
N HIS A 69 -15.15 -1.22 -8.47
CA HIS A 69 -16.13 -0.23 -8.01
C HIS A 69 -15.62 0.60 -6.83
N SER A 70 -15.82 1.92 -6.91
CA SER A 70 -15.98 2.79 -5.74
C SER A 70 -17.44 3.21 -5.64
N TYR A 71 -17.97 3.35 -4.42
CA TYR A 71 -19.39 3.68 -4.23
C TYR A 71 -19.69 5.18 -4.14
N SER A 72 -18.63 6.01 -4.16
CA SER A 72 -18.74 7.47 -4.06
C SER A 72 -18.13 8.17 -5.29
N LEU A 73 -16.88 8.61 -5.20
CA LEU A 73 -16.16 9.32 -6.26
C LEU A 73 -15.25 8.37 -7.04
N ALA A 74 -14.83 8.79 -8.24
CA ALA A 74 -13.81 8.07 -8.97
C ALA A 74 -12.42 8.26 -8.33
N PHE A 75 -11.69 7.16 -8.17
CA PHE A 75 -10.35 7.15 -7.58
C PHE A 75 -9.33 6.50 -8.52
N LYS A 76 -8.07 6.87 -8.34
CA LYS A 76 -6.96 6.36 -9.15
C LYS A 76 -5.66 6.33 -8.35
N PRO A 77 -5.46 5.30 -7.49
CA PRO A 77 -4.19 5.09 -6.81
C PRO A 77 -3.04 4.88 -7.80
N ASP A 78 -1.82 5.24 -7.42
CA ASP A 78 -0.63 5.04 -8.27
C ASP A 78 -0.35 3.55 -8.51
N TYR A 79 -0.48 2.75 -7.46
CA TYR A 79 -0.35 1.30 -7.51
C TYR A 79 -1.48 0.61 -6.75
N THR A 80 -1.94 -0.51 -7.27
CA THR A 80 -2.92 -1.37 -6.61
C THR A 80 -2.48 -2.82 -6.71
N LEU A 81 -2.46 -3.53 -5.59
CA LEU A 81 -2.39 -4.98 -5.54
C LEU A 81 -3.81 -5.53 -5.37
N LEU A 82 -4.24 -6.37 -6.31
CA LEU A 82 -5.38 -7.26 -6.15
C LEU A 82 -4.87 -8.60 -5.64
N ILE A 83 -5.22 -8.96 -4.41
CA ILE A 83 -4.87 -10.24 -3.78
C ILE A 83 -6.13 -11.10 -3.78
N ILE A 84 -6.09 -12.22 -4.49
CA ILE A 84 -7.19 -13.18 -4.59
C ILE A 84 -6.78 -14.43 -3.81
N THR A 85 -7.52 -14.70 -2.74
CA THR A 85 -7.44 -15.93 -1.95
C THR A 85 -8.47 -16.94 -2.46
N PRO A 86 -8.48 -18.19 -1.96
CA PRO A 86 -9.55 -19.14 -2.26
C PRO A 86 -10.97 -18.68 -1.88
N VAL A 87 -11.11 -17.70 -0.99
CA VAL A 87 -12.40 -17.28 -0.43
C VAL A 87 -12.81 -15.89 -0.93
N ASN A 88 -11.88 -14.95 -0.96
CA ASN A 88 -12.16 -13.53 -1.20
C ASN A 88 -11.12 -12.88 -2.12
N GLN A 89 -11.44 -11.64 -2.51
CA GLN A 89 -10.50 -10.74 -3.17
C GLN A 89 -10.35 -9.46 -2.36
N HIS A 90 -9.12 -8.94 -2.34
CA HIS A 90 -8.74 -7.79 -1.54
C HIS A 90 -7.91 -6.82 -2.35
N PHE A 91 -8.20 -5.53 -2.25
CA PHE A 91 -7.34 -4.48 -2.78
C PHE A 91 -6.43 -3.92 -1.70
N ILE A 92 -5.17 -3.71 -2.07
CA ILE A 92 -4.21 -2.90 -1.32
C ILE A 92 -3.73 -1.77 -2.23
N HIS A 93 -3.85 -0.53 -1.77
CA HIS A 93 -3.49 0.64 -2.56
C HIS A 93 -2.21 1.30 -2.07
N PHE A 94 -1.43 1.84 -3.00
CA PHE A 94 -0.28 2.67 -2.73
C PHE A 94 -0.32 3.95 -3.55
N ASP A 95 0.03 5.07 -2.93
CA ASP A 95 0.21 6.37 -3.58
C ASP A 95 1.62 6.88 -3.27
N ALA A 96 2.41 7.17 -4.31
CA ALA A 96 3.80 7.54 -4.14
C ALA A 96 3.99 9.06 -4.08
N LYS A 97 4.72 9.51 -3.07
CA LYS A 97 5.10 10.91 -2.89
C LYS A 97 6.59 11.06 -3.08
N TYR A 98 6.98 11.97 -3.98
CA TYR A 98 8.39 12.21 -4.32
C TYR A 98 9.10 13.20 -3.39
N ARG A 99 8.38 13.88 -2.48
CA ARG A 99 8.94 14.85 -1.53
C ARG A 99 8.72 14.38 -0.11
N SER A 100 9.74 14.54 0.72
CA SER A 100 9.76 14.19 2.15
C SER A 100 8.98 15.21 2.99
N GLU A 101 7.71 15.44 2.64
CA GLU A 101 6.84 16.42 3.32
C GLU A 101 5.98 15.77 4.41
N LEU A 102 6.37 14.60 4.93
CA LEU A 102 5.66 13.98 6.05
C LEU A 102 6.02 14.64 7.39
N GLU A 103 5.50 15.85 7.61
CA GLU A 103 5.24 16.36 8.97
C GLU A 103 4.18 15.51 9.70
N ILE A 104 3.46 14.68 8.96
CA ILE A 104 2.45 13.71 9.43
C ILE A 104 2.98 12.82 10.57
N ILE A 105 4.19 12.26 10.42
CA ILE A 105 4.77 11.37 11.44
C ILE A 105 4.99 12.14 12.75
N ASN A 106 5.45 13.39 12.65
CA ASN A 106 5.65 14.24 13.82
C ASN A 106 4.32 14.57 14.51
N PHE A 107 3.22 14.76 13.78
CA PHE A 107 1.91 15.03 14.37
C PHE A 107 1.41 13.82 15.17
N TYR A 108 1.41 12.63 14.58
CA TYR A 108 0.94 11.41 15.25
C TYR A 108 1.87 10.94 16.37
N GLU A 109 3.19 11.14 16.26
CA GLU A 109 4.11 10.92 17.38
C GLU A 109 3.81 11.87 18.55
N LYS A 110 3.47 13.15 18.27
CA LYS A 110 3.13 14.14 19.30
C LYS A 110 1.80 13.89 20.00
N ILE A 111 0.84 13.19 19.36
CA ILE A 111 -0.49 12.95 19.93
C ILE A 111 -0.52 11.75 20.88
N GLY A 112 0.37 10.76 20.72
CA GLY A 112 0.31 9.50 21.48
C GLY A 112 0.41 9.63 23.00
N GLU A 113 0.91 10.76 23.51
CA GLU A 113 1.11 11.02 24.95
C GLU A 113 0.27 12.20 25.49
N LYS A 114 -0.59 12.79 24.66
CA LYS A 114 -1.37 13.99 25.00
C LYS A 114 -2.71 13.65 25.65
N SER A 115 -3.17 14.51 26.56
CA SER A 115 -4.55 14.47 27.04
C SER A 115 -5.53 14.86 25.92
N ASN A 116 -6.80 14.43 26.02
CA ASN A 116 -7.84 14.82 25.05
C ASN A 116 -7.90 16.34 24.83
N SER A 117 -7.75 17.13 25.90
CA SER A 117 -7.77 18.60 25.82
C SER A 117 -6.59 19.19 25.03
N GLU A 118 -5.46 18.49 25.00
CA GLU A 118 -4.28 18.90 24.23
C GLU A 118 -4.38 18.41 22.78
N ILE A 119 -5.01 17.26 22.54
CA ILE A 119 -5.33 16.76 21.21
C ILE A 119 -6.30 17.72 20.51
N GLU A 120 -7.38 18.12 21.17
CA GLU A 120 -8.36 19.10 20.65
C GLU A 120 -7.67 20.41 20.23
N LYS A 121 -6.79 20.95 21.08
CA LYS A 121 -6.03 22.17 20.75
C LYS A 121 -5.12 22.02 19.53
N GLU A 122 -4.50 20.86 19.33
CA GLU A 122 -3.69 20.61 18.14
C GLU A 122 -4.54 20.46 16.88
N ILE A 123 -5.72 19.84 16.99
CA ILE A 123 -6.70 19.75 15.90
C ILE A 123 -7.17 21.16 15.52
N ASP A 124 -7.64 21.97 16.48
CA ASP A 124 -8.10 23.35 16.24
C ASP A 124 -7.02 24.20 15.57
N LYS A 125 -5.77 24.06 16.03
CA LYS A 125 -4.62 24.76 15.45
C LYS A 125 -4.36 24.32 14.03
N ARG A 126 -4.41 23.01 13.76
CA ARG A 126 -4.21 22.45 12.42
C ARG A 126 -5.32 22.90 11.48
N ASP A 127 -6.58 22.77 11.87
CA ASP A 127 -7.73 23.15 11.05
C ASP A 127 -7.69 24.66 10.75
N SER A 128 -7.31 25.49 11.74
CA SER A 128 -7.08 26.92 11.54
C SER A 128 -5.95 27.23 10.54
N LEU A 129 -4.89 26.41 10.48
CA LEU A 129 -3.79 26.57 9.52
C LEU A 129 -4.22 26.12 8.12
N GLU A 130 -4.99 25.04 8.01
CA GLU A 130 -5.56 24.59 6.74
C GLU A 130 -6.45 25.68 6.11
N GLU A 131 -7.29 26.33 6.91
CA GLU A 131 -8.16 27.43 6.42
C GLU A 131 -7.40 28.69 6.02
N LYS A 132 -6.36 29.08 6.79
CA LYS A 132 -5.64 30.35 6.58
C LYS A 132 -4.53 30.27 5.56
N GLU A 133 -3.84 29.13 5.49
CA GLU A 133 -2.65 28.96 4.65
C GLU A 133 -2.91 28.03 3.46
N TYR A 134 -4.09 27.38 3.37
CA TYR A 134 -4.41 26.36 2.38
C TYR A 134 -3.38 25.21 2.33
N VAL A 135 -2.72 24.92 3.46
CA VAL A 135 -1.69 23.88 3.58
C VAL A 135 -2.29 22.64 4.24
N PHE A 136 -2.65 21.63 3.44
CA PHE A 136 -3.20 20.37 3.94
C PHE A 136 -2.10 19.37 4.28
N LYS A 137 -1.56 19.46 5.49
CA LYS A 137 -0.40 18.67 5.94
C LYS A 137 -0.70 17.18 6.07
N ASP A 138 -1.94 16.82 6.38
CA ASP A 138 -2.39 15.43 6.57
C ASP A 138 -3.18 14.86 5.36
N ALA A 139 -3.24 15.61 4.25
CA ALA A 139 -4.02 15.25 3.06
C ALA A 139 -3.71 13.84 2.55
N ASP A 140 -2.47 13.40 2.67
CA ASP A 140 -2.05 12.10 2.15
C ASP A 140 -2.60 10.94 2.98
N ILE A 141 -2.69 11.08 4.31
CA ILE A 141 -3.34 10.07 5.16
C ILE A 141 -4.85 10.11 4.98
N TYR A 142 -5.46 11.30 4.87
CA TYR A 142 -6.89 11.42 4.56
C TYR A 142 -7.25 10.78 3.22
N LYS A 143 -6.38 10.93 2.21
CA LYS A 143 -6.52 10.25 0.92
C LYS A 143 -6.47 8.73 1.09
N MET A 144 -5.62 8.20 1.96
CA MET A 144 -5.54 6.76 2.21
C MET A 144 -6.78 6.24 2.94
N HIS A 145 -7.30 6.95 3.94
CA HIS A 145 -8.61 6.62 4.55
C HIS A 145 -9.72 6.62 3.50
N THR A 146 -9.72 7.65 2.63
CA THR A 146 -10.71 7.74 1.55
C THR A 146 -10.65 6.54 0.62
N TYR A 147 -9.45 6.08 0.22
CA TYR A 147 -9.29 4.86 -0.58
C TYR A 147 -9.75 3.62 0.17
N LYS A 148 -9.30 3.45 1.42
CA LYS A 148 -9.65 2.29 2.27
C LYS A 148 -11.15 2.13 2.44
N ASP A 149 -11.85 3.24 2.61
CA ASP A 149 -13.25 3.23 2.97
C ASP A 149 -14.16 3.34 1.75
N SER A 150 -13.77 4.07 0.70
CA SER A 150 -14.65 4.33 -0.47
C SER A 150 -14.53 3.32 -1.62
N ILE A 151 -13.41 2.59 -1.71
CA ILE A 151 -13.18 1.57 -2.75
C ILE A 151 -13.58 0.20 -2.18
N LEU A 152 -14.49 -0.50 -2.85
CA LEU A 152 -15.01 -1.77 -2.37
C LEU A 152 -13.91 -2.84 -2.31
N SER A 153 -14.00 -3.74 -1.33
CA SER A 153 -13.02 -4.82 -1.10
C SER A 153 -11.59 -4.35 -0.79
N THR A 154 -11.41 -3.08 -0.40
CA THR A 154 -10.09 -2.59 0.03
C THR A 154 -9.78 -3.05 1.45
N SER A 155 -8.62 -3.69 1.63
CA SER A 155 -8.12 -4.12 2.95
C SER A 155 -7.06 -3.18 3.52
N GLY A 156 -6.41 -2.36 2.69
CA GLY A 156 -5.36 -1.45 3.12
C GLY A 156 -5.03 -0.36 2.10
N ALA A 157 -4.63 0.82 2.56
CA ALA A 157 -4.16 1.91 1.70
C ALA A 157 -2.97 2.64 2.35
N TYR A 158 -1.87 2.81 1.61
CA TYR A 158 -0.62 3.33 2.16
C TYR A 158 0.04 4.39 1.26
N VAL A 159 0.68 5.36 1.89
CA VAL A 159 1.56 6.32 1.20
C VAL A 159 2.95 5.71 1.09
N LEU A 160 3.56 5.69 -0.10
CA LEU A 160 5.00 5.42 -0.27
C LEU A 160 5.74 6.76 -0.31
N TYR A 161 6.76 6.94 0.53
CA TYR A 161 7.44 8.23 0.60
C TYR A 161 8.94 8.12 0.95
N PRO A 162 9.80 9.05 0.48
CA PRO A 162 11.21 9.06 0.81
C PRO A 162 11.40 9.57 2.24
N GLY A 163 11.64 8.64 3.16
CA GLY A 163 11.86 8.95 4.57
C GLY A 163 12.41 7.75 5.31
N THR A 164 12.49 7.88 6.63
CA THR A 164 13.23 6.91 7.47
C THR A 164 12.34 6.12 8.42
N LYS A 165 11.05 6.46 8.53
CA LYS A 165 10.12 5.84 9.48
C LYS A 165 8.85 5.38 8.78
N SER A 166 8.41 4.16 9.00
CA SER A 166 7.05 3.78 8.60
C SER A 166 6.08 4.03 9.75
N LYS A 167 4.84 4.41 9.44
CA LYS A 167 3.78 4.60 10.43
C LYS A 167 2.52 3.90 9.94
N TYR A 168 1.88 3.17 10.85
CA TYR A 168 0.76 2.32 10.53
C TYR A 168 -0.40 2.65 11.48
N PHE A 169 -1.59 2.77 10.92
CA PHE A 169 -2.83 3.02 11.64
C PHE A 169 -3.66 1.74 11.58
N LEU A 170 -3.78 1.10 12.74
CA LEU A 170 -4.58 -0.11 12.93
C LEU A 170 -5.96 0.30 13.44
N GLN A 171 -7.00 -0.11 12.72
CA GLN A 171 -8.34 -0.10 13.28
C GLN A 171 -8.44 -1.23 14.31
N GLU A 172 -9.11 -0.98 15.44
CA GLU A 172 -9.36 -2.01 16.46
C GLU A 172 -9.96 -3.27 15.81
N ASP A 173 -9.56 -4.44 16.29
CA ASP A 173 -9.91 -5.78 15.78
C ASP A 173 -9.36 -6.17 14.39
N LEU A 174 -8.63 -5.30 13.68
CA LEU A 174 -7.93 -5.65 12.45
C LEU A 174 -6.46 -5.99 12.69
N ILE A 175 -5.99 -7.05 12.03
CA ILE A 175 -4.59 -7.50 12.10
C ILE A 175 -3.74 -6.81 11.02
N ILE A 176 -4.34 -6.41 9.89
CA ILE A 176 -3.68 -5.59 8.87
C ILE A 176 -3.87 -4.12 9.24
N PRO A 177 -2.80 -3.29 9.24
CA PRO A 177 -2.98 -1.85 9.35
C PRO A 177 -3.85 -1.36 8.20
N SER A 178 -4.99 -0.76 8.47
CA SER A 178 -5.93 -0.36 7.43
C SER A 178 -5.42 0.83 6.62
N VAL A 179 -4.64 1.71 7.25
CA VAL A 179 -4.04 2.90 6.62
C VAL A 179 -2.60 3.09 7.12
N GLY A 180 -1.73 3.71 6.33
CA GLY A 180 -0.37 4.05 6.81
C GLY A 180 0.50 4.82 5.83
N ALA A 181 1.73 5.07 6.25
CA ALA A 181 2.82 5.61 5.46
C ALA A 181 4.03 4.66 5.56
N PHE A 182 4.50 4.20 4.41
CA PHE A 182 5.62 3.28 4.27
C PHE A 182 6.81 4.02 3.66
N SER A 183 7.94 3.99 4.36
CA SER A 183 9.17 4.65 3.93
C SER A 183 9.85 3.87 2.80
N LEU A 184 10.04 4.52 1.66
CA LEU A 184 10.75 4.01 0.48
C LEU A 184 11.55 5.14 -0.18
N THR A 185 12.86 5.16 0.08
CA THR A 185 13.83 6.16 -0.33
C THR A 185 14.62 5.68 -1.55
N PRO A 186 14.70 6.49 -2.62
CA PRO A 186 15.56 6.19 -3.76
C PRO A 186 17.04 6.11 -3.33
N GLY A 187 17.68 4.95 -3.51
CA GLY A 187 19.12 4.75 -3.28
C GLY A 187 19.53 4.02 -1.98
N ASN A 188 18.60 3.79 -1.04
CA ASN A 188 18.79 2.90 0.11
C ASN A 188 17.93 1.63 -0.03
N THR A 189 18.00 1.03 -1.22
CA THR A 189 16.90 0.23 -1.79
C THR A 189 16.76 -1.15 -1.16
N GLU A 190 17.84 -1.85 -0.82
CA GLU A 190 17.74 -3.27 -0.43
C GLU A 190 16.94 -3.47 0.87
N VAL A 191 17.26 -2.73 1.93
CA VAL A 191 16.60 -2.90 3.24
C VAL A 191 15.13 -2.46 3.19
N GLU A 192 14.84 -1.37 2.48
CA GLU A 192 13.49 -0.81 2.40
C GLU A 192 12.60 -1.63 1.46
N GLU A 193 13.15 -2.16 0.37
CA GLU A 193 12.46 -3.14 -0.50
C GLU A 193 12.18 -4.45 0.26
N ASP A 194 13.14 -4.94 1.06
CA ASP A 194 12.94 -6.11 1.92
C ASP A 194 11.84 -5.88 2.96
N ASN A 195 11.78 -4.67 3.53
CA ASN A 195 10.71 -4.30 4.46
C ASN A 195 9.35 -4.28 3.76
N LEU A 196 9.26 -3.78 2.52
CA LEU A 196 8.01 -3.75 1.76
C LEU A 196 7.58 -5.16 1.38
N ALA A 197 8.53 -6.01 0.97
CA ALA A 197 8.28 -7.42 0.67
C ALA A 197 7.76 -8.16 1.91
N ARG A 198 8.40 -7.96 3.06
CA ARG A 198 7.98 -8.53 4.34
C ARG A 198 6.59 -8.04 4.73
N PHE A 199 6.33 -6.76 4.56
CA PHE A 199 5.02 -6.17 4.80
C PHE A 199 3.92 -6.82 3.93
N ILE A 200 4.14 -6.91 2.61
CA ILE A 200 3.19 -7.57 1.70
C ILE A 200 2.97 -9.04 2.08
N LYS A 201 4.02 -9.76 2.49
CA LYS A 201 3.88 -11.14 2.99
C LYS A 201 2.98 -11.23 4.21
N ILE A 202 3.17 -10.34 5.19
CA ILE A 202 2.33 -10.27 6.40
C ILE A 202 0.88 -9.95 6.04
N VAL A 203 0.65 -9.03 5.11
CA VAL A 203 -0.69 -8.72 4.58
C VAL A 203 -1.35 -9.99 4.03
N ILE A 204 -0.66 -10.75 3.16
CA ILE A 204 -1.21 -11.98 2.57
C ILE A 204 -1.53 -13.03 3.64
N GLU A 205 -0.60 -13.32 4.56
CA GLU A 205 -0.83 -14.27 5.65
C GLU A 205 -2.02 -13.83 6.51
N THR A 206 -2.17 -12.53 6.75
CA THR A 206 -3.29 -12.01 7.53
C THR A 206 -4.62 -12.14 6.80
N LEU A 207 -4.67 -11.86 5.50
CA LEU A 207 -5.89 -12.06 4.69
C LEU A 207 -6.31 -13.52 4.70
N LEU A 208 -5.37 -14.45 4.54
CA LEU A 208 -5.65 -15.89 4.65
C LEU A 208 -6.19 -16.27 6.03
N PHE A 209 -5.71 -15.65 7.10
CA PHE A 209 -6.23 -15.90 8.45
C PHE A 209 -7.65 -15.35 8.60
N GLN A 210 -7.91 -14.14 8.11
CA GLN A 210 -9.24 -13.53 8.13
C GLN A 210 -10.26 -14.33 7.32
N ASP A 211 -9.81 -14.96 6.23
CA ASP A 211 -10.60 -15.88 5.42
C ASP A 211 -10.77 -17.28 6.05
N GLY A 212 -10.21 -17.51 7.25
CA GLY A 212 -10.32 -18.78 7.97
C GLY A 212 -9.51 -19.93 7.35
N LEU A 213 -8.57 -19.62 6.45
CA LEU A 213 -7.77 -20.62 5.75
C LEU A 213 -6.55 -21.05 6.57
N ILE A 214 -6.03 -20.15 7.40
CA ILE A 214 -4.88 -20.42 8.26
C ILE A 214 -5.15 -20.03 9.71
N VAL A 215 -4.29 -20.46 10.64
CA VAL A 215 -4.38 -20.12 12.06
C VAL A 215 -3.50 -18.93 12.44
N ARG A 216 -3.86 -18.23 13.53
CA ARG A 216 -3.19 -17.01 13.99
C ARG A 216 -1.69 -17.19 14.26
N GLU A 217 -1.27 -18.38 14.68
CA GLU A 217 0.15 -18.71 14.92
C GLU A 217 1.02 -18.53 13.65
N TRP A 218 0.43 -18.66 12.46
CA TRP A 218 1.16 -18.50 11.20
C TRP A 218 1.30 -17.06 10.76
N ILE A 219 0.52 -16.14 11.34
CA ILE A 219 0.70 -14.71 11.11
C ILE A 219 1.96 -14.31 11.89
N SER A 220 2.95 -13.76 11.19
CA SER A 220 4.22 -13.36 11.79
C SER A 220 4.05 -12.63 13.13
N SER A 221 4.64 -13.15 14.19
CA SER A 221 4.62 -12.59 15.56
C SER A 221 5.33 -11.24 15.71
N LYS A 222 5.72 -10.61 14.59
CA LYS A 222 6.57 -9.42 14.52
C LYS A 222 5.89 -8.19 13.91
N LEU A 223 4.57 -8.05 14.02
CA LEU A 223 3.95 -6.72 13.87
C LEU A 223 4.51 -5.71 14.90
N SER A 224 5.06 -6.15 16.06
CA SER A 224 5.60 -5.23 17.07
C SER A 224 7.10 -4.89 16.94
N SER A 225 7.82 -5.46 15.97
CA SER A 225 9.27 -5.22 15.82
C SER A 225 9.68 -4.70 14.44
N THR A 226 8.70 -4.52 13.54
CA THR A 226 8.90 -4.01 12.18
C THR A 226 7.94 -2.85 11.84
N LEU A 227 7.02 -2.52 12.75
CA LEU A 227 6.18 -1.32 12.72
C LEU A 227 6.65 -0.37 13.83
#